data_AF-A0AAN0LYI4-F1
#
_entry.id   AF-A0AAN0LYI4-F1
#
_cell.length_a   1.000
_cell.length_b   1.000
_cell.length_c   1.000
_cell.angle_alpha   90.00
_cell.angle_beta   90.00
_cell.angle_gamma   90.00
#
_symmetry.space_group_name_H-M   'P 1'
#
loop_
_entity.id
_entity.type
_entity.pdbx_description
1 polymer ?
#
loop_
_entity_poly.entity_id
_entity_poly.type
_entity_poly.pdbx_seq_one_letter_code
_entity_poly.pdbx_strand_id
1 'polypeptide(L)'
;MPAVLATVCENTIAMVTDVYAPKLNWENEQQAVKNNFMAVVPMFVMMGLSIISVFIILNTELIISAPLITVMIVVFAFLCYKWMIRLGRTHFPKKLEEL
;
A
#
# COMPACT_ATOMS: atom_id res chain seq x y z
N MET A 1 -3.89 18.21 6.06
CA MET A 1 -3.35 17.93 4.71
C MET A 1 -2.45 16.68 4.68
N PRO A 2 -1.47 16.49 5.59
CA PRO A 2 -0.63 15.27 5.59
C PRO A 2 -1.41 13.98 5.86
N ALA A 3 -2.41 14.02 6.74
CA ALA A 3 -3.26 12.87 7.05
C ALA A 3 -4.00 12.32 5.82
N VAL A 4 -4.54 13.20 4.96
CA VAL A 4 -5.24 12.80 3.73
C VAL A 4 -4.28 12.08 2.78
N LEU A 5 -3.06 12.61 2.60
CA LEU A 5 -2.04 11.98 1.76
C LEU A 5 -1.60 10.62 2.32
N ALA A 6 -1.44 10.51 3.64
CA ALA A 6 -1.13 9.24 4.29
C ALA A 6 -2.25 8.21 4.10
N THR A 7 -3.51 8.61 4.21
CA THR A 7 -4.67 7.73 3.94
C THR A 7 -4.71 7.29 2.48
N VAL A 8 -4.46 8.19 1.52
CA VAL A 8 -4.38 7.82 0.09
C VAL A 8 -3.25 6.81 -0.14
N CYS A 9 -2.10 7.03 0.49
CA CYS A 9 -0.96 6.11 0.43
C CYS A 9 -1.33 4.72 0.99
N GLU A 10 -1.92 4.66 2.18
CA GLU A 10 -2.38 3.42 2.82
C GLU A 10 -3.35 2.65 1.92
N ASN A 11 -4.38 3.33 1.39
CA ASN A 11 -5.35 2.71 0.49
C ASN A 11 -4.67 2.19 -0.79
N THR A 12 -3.66 2.88 -1.31
CA THR A 12 -2.91 2.41 -2.48
C THR A 12 -2.14 1.12 -2.18
N ILE A 13 -1.54 1.00 -0.99
CA ILE A 13 -0.86 -0.23 -0.57
C ILE A 13 -1.87 -1.37 -0.36
N ALA A 14 -3.04 -1.07 0.22
CA ALA A 14 -4.11 -2.06 0.37
C ALA A 14 -4.58 -2.59 -0.99
N MET A 15 -4.76 -1.71 -1.98
CA MET A 15 -5.09 -2.12 -3.35
C MET A 15 -3.99 -2.98 -3.98
N VAL A 16 -2.70 -2.72 -3.72
CA VAL A 16 -1.61 -3.61 -4.16
C VAL A 16 -1.81 -5.03 -3.62
N THR A 17 -2.14 -5.17 -2.33
CA THR A 17 -2.35 -6.48 -1.72
C THR A 17 -3.61 -7.17 -2.21
N ASP A 18 -4.68 -6.41 -2.49
CA ASP A 18 -5.92 -6.95 -3.05
C ASP A 18 -5.71 -7.48 -4.49
N VAL A 19 -4.86 -6.83 -5.28
CA VAL A 19 -4.49 -7.30 -6.63
C VAL A 19 -3.58 -8.53 -6.57
N TYR A 20 -2.64 -8.55 -5.62
CA TYR A 20 -1.70 -9.67 -5.46
C TYR A 20 -2.38 -10.94 -4.92
N ALA A 21 -3.28 -10.81 -3.94
CA ALA A 21 -3.99 -11.91 -3.30
C ALA A 21 -5.50 -11.59 -3.21
N PRO A 22 -6.27 -11.81 -4.29
CA PRO A 22 -7.67 -11.42 -4.33
C PRO A 22 -8.50 -12.19 -3.30
N LYS A 23 -9.14 -11.46 -2.38
CA LYS A 23 -9.87 -12.04 -1.23
C LYS A 23 -11.06 -12.93 -1.62
N LEU A 24 -11.63 -12.72 -2.80
CA LEU A 24 -12.80 -13.46 -3.29
C LEU A 24 -12.47 -14.52 -4.35
N ASN A 25 -11.20 -14.65 -4.74
CA ASN A 25 -10.75 -15.67 -5.69
C ASN A 25 -9.91 -16.71 -4.95
N TRP A 26 -10.58 -17.74 -4.43
CA TRP A 26 -9.97 -18.84 -3.70
C TRP A 26 -10.64 -20.17 -4.05
N GLU A 27 -9.85 -21.23 -4.06
CA GLU A 27 -10.30 -22.60 -4.38
C GLU A 27 -10.69 -23.39 -3.13
N ASN A 28 -10.13 -23.01 -1.97
CA ASN A 28 -10.42 -23.62 -0.68
C ASN A 28 -10.38 -22.60 0.47
N GLU A 29 -10.93 -23.00 1.61
CA GLU A 29 -11.04 -22.16 2.80
C GLU A 29 -9.67 -21.72 3.35
N GLN A 30 -8.65 -22.57 3.25
CA GLN A 30 -7.30 -22.23 3.73
C GLN A 30 -6.69 -21.09 2.93
N GLN A 31 -6.95 -21.04 1.61
CA GLN A 31 -6.53 -19.93 0.76
C GLN A 31 -7.29 -18.65 1.10
N ALA A 32 -8.59 -18.72 1.40
CA ALA A 32 -9.37 -17.56 1.84
C ALA A 32 -8.78 -16.91 3.11
N VAL A 33 -8.39 -17.73 4.09
CA VAL A 33 -7.73 -17.25 5.32
C VAL A 33 -6.41 -16.54 5.01
N LYS A 34 -5.58 -17.13 4.14
CA LYS A 34 -4.29 -16.53 3.74
C LYS A 34 -4.47 -15.21 3.00
N ASN A 35 -5.43 -15.13 2.07
CA ASN A 35 -5.71 -13.90 1.32
C ASN A 35 -6.23 -12.79 2.24
N ASN A 36 -7.05 -13.12 3.24
CA ASN A 36 -7.48 -12.14 4.25
C ASN A 36 -6.33 -11.68 5.15
N PHE A 37 -5.40 -12.58 5.49
CA PHE A 37 -4.22 -12.22 6.29
C PHE A 37 -3.30 -11.22 5.58
N MET A 38 -3.34 -11.14 4.24
CA MET A 38 -2.59 -10.12 3.49
C MET A 38 -3.01 -8.68 3.84
N ALA A 39 -4.18 -8.47 4.46
CA ALA A 39 -4.58 -7.16 4.98
C ALA A 39 -3.66 -6.64 6.11
N VAL A 40 -2.82 -7.50 6.70
CA VAL A 40 -1.81 -7.12 7.69
C VAL A 40 -0.59 -6.46 7.04
N VAL A 41 -0.33 -6.71 5.75
CA VAL A 41 0.84 -6.15 5.04
C VAL A 41 0.80 -4.62 4.96
N PRO A 42 -0.31 -3.97 4.52
CA PRO A 42 -0.39 -2.51 4.50
C PRO A 42 -0.18 -1.89 5.89
N MET A 43 -0.68 -2.54 6.95
CA MET A 43 -0.50 -2.09 8.33
C MET A 43 0.98 -2.04 8.72
N PHE A 44 1.76 -3.10 8.46
CA PHE A 44 3.20 -3.10 8.78
C PHE A 44 3.99 -2.12 7.93
N VAL A 45 3.62 -1.92 6.66
CA VAL A 45 4.26 -0.92 5.79
C VAL A 45 4.02 0.50 6.33
N MET A 46 2.77 0.82 6.71
CA MET A 46 2.43 2.11 7.31
C MET A 46 3.10 2.32 8.67
N MET A 47 3.25 1.25 9.47
CA MET A 47 4.01 1.30 10.72
C MET A 47 5.48 1.67 10.45
N GLY A 48 6.11 1.05 9.44
CA GLY A 48 7.46 1.39 9.01
C GLY A 48 7.61 2.84 8.56
N LEU A 49 6.70 3.33 7.71
CA LEU A 49 6.67 4.74 7.27
C LEU A 49 6.49 5.71 8.45
N SER A 50 5.69 5.33 9.44
CA SER A 50 5.49 6.12 10.66
C SER A 50 6.77 6.19 11.50
N ILE A 51 7.48 5.07 11.68
CA ILE A 51 8.77 5.03 12.39
C ILE A 51 9.81 5.92 11.69
N ILE A 52 9.91 5.83 10.37
CA ILE A 52 10.81 6.68 9.56
C ILE A 52 10.43 8.16 9.73
N SER A 53 9.13 8.48 9.70
CA SER A 53 8.66 9.85 9.89
C SER A 53 9.02 10.41 11.27
N VAL A 54 8.86 9.61 12.34
CA VAL A 54 9.28 10.00 13.70
C VAL A 54 10.79 10.19 13.76
N PHE A 55 11.57 9.29 13.16
CA PHE A 55 13.03 9.42 13.11
C PHE A 55 13.46 10.74 12.43
N ILE A 56 12.83 11.11 11.31
CA ILE A 56 13.10 12.39 10.63
C ILE A 56 12.78 13.57 11.56
N ILE A 57 11.61 13.56 12.22
CA ILE A 57 11.19 14.63 13.13
C ILE A 57 12.16 14.79 14.30
N LEU A 58 12.69 13.69 14.85
CA LEU A 58 13.62 13.74 15.99
C LEU A 58 15.03 14.25 15.61
N ASN A 59 15.40 14.16 14.33
CA ASN A 59 16.76 14.50 13.86
C ASN A 59 16.81 15.78 13.02
N THR A 60 15.68 16.43 12.74
CA THR A 60 15.61 17.62 11.89
C THR A 60 14.60 18.64 12.42
N GLU A 61 14.74 19.90 12.03
CA GLU A 61 13.77 20.92 12.40
C GLU A 61 12.43 20.73 11.68
N LEU A 62 11.34 21.21 12.29
CA LEU A 62 9.99 21.06 11.76
C LEU A 62 9.83 21.60 10.32
N ILE A 63 10.53 22.69 10.01
CA ILE A 63 10.50 23.32 8.68
C ILE A 63 11.13 22.44 7.59
N ILE A 64 12.02 21.52 7.97
CA ILE A 64 12.67 20.54 7.08
C ILE A 64 11.89 19.22 7.09
N SER A 65 11.47 18.75 8.25
CA SER A 65 10.82 17.43 8.39
C SER A 65 9.47 17.36 7.68
N ALA A 66 8.64 18.41 7.80
CA ALA A 66 7.32 18.44 7.19
C ALA A 66 7.32 18.28 5.65
N PRO A 67 8.09 19.06 4.87
CA PRO A 67 8.18 18.86 3.42
C PRO A 67 8.86 17.53 3.07
N LEU A 68 9.88 17.10 3.81
CA LEU A 68 10.57 15.84 3.55
C LEU A 68 9.64 14.62 3.68
N ILE A 69 8.86 14.56 4.77
CA ILE A 69 7.86 13.50 4.98
C ILE A 69 6.78 13.54 3.91
N THR A 70 6.34 14.73 3.51
CA THR A 70 5.33 14.88 2.44
C THR A 70 5.85 14.32 1.12
N VAL A 71 7.06 14.69 0.70
CA VAL A 71 7.69 14.16 -0.52
C VAL A 71 7.85 12.65 -0.43
N MET A 72 8.31 12.13 0.71
CA MET A 72 8.47 10.70 0.93
C MET A 72 7.14 9.94 0.75
N ILE A 73 6.05 10.40 1.36
CA ILE A 73 4.72 9.77 1.24
C ILE A 73 4.23 9.82 -0.20
N VAL A 74 4.37 10.96 -0.89
CA VAL A 74 3.91 11.10 -2.29
C VAL A 74 4.69 10.19 -3.23
N VAL A 75 6.02 10.15 -3.11
CA VAL A 75 6.87 9.27 -3.91
C VAL A 75 6.51 7.81 -3.65
N PHE A 76 6.36 7.43 -2.38
CA PHE A 76 6.00 6.06 -2.03
C PHE A 76 4.63 5.66 -2.58
N ALA A 77 3.61 6.50 -2.41
CA ALA A 77 2.27 6.27 -2.95
C ALA A 77 2.31 6.11 -4.49
N PHE A 78 3.09 6.95 -5.19
CA PHE A 78 3.26 6.84 -6.64
C PHE A 78 3.93 5.53 -7.06
N LEU A 79 4.95 5.07 -6.32
CA LEU A 79 5.60 3.79 -6.57
C LEU A 79 4.63 2.62 -6.33
N CYS A 80 3.87 2.64 -5.25
CA CYS A 80 2.83 1.64 -4.98
C CYS A 80 1.78 1.61 -6.08
N TYR A 81 1.32 2.78 -6.55
CA TYR A 81 0.38 2.87 -7.68
C TYR A 81 0.96 2.24 -8.95
N LYS A 82 2.21 2.58 -9.31
CA LYS A 82 2.89 1.97 -10.47
C LYS A 82 3.00 0.46 -10.33
N TRP A 83 3.31 -0.02 -9.12
CA TRP A 83 3.43 -1.43 -8.84
C TRP A 83 2.08 -2.15 -8.92
N MET A 84 1.02 -1.55 -8.38
CA MET A 84 -0.37 -2.02 -8.48
C MET A 84 -0.77 -2.21 -9.95
N ILE A 85 -0.54 -1.21 -10.82
CA ILE A 85 -0.85 -1.31 -12.25
C ILE A 85 -0.05 -2.43 -12.92
N ARG A 86 1.22 -2.60 -12.54
CA ARG A 86 2.07 -3.67 -13.09
C ARG A 86 1.59 -5.06 -12.66
N LEU A 87 1.21 -5.23 -11.39
CA LEU A 87 0.65 -6.46 -10.85
C LEU A 87 -0.72 -6.77 -11.46
N GLY A 88 -1.56 -5.76 -11.65
CA GLY A 88 -2.87 -5.92 -12.26
C GLY A 88 -2.79 -6.55 -13.66
N ARG A 89 -1.78 -6.18 -14.46
CA ARG A 89 -1.57 -6.78 -15.79
C ARG A 89 -1.23 -8.28 -15.76
N THR A 90 -0.72 -8.79 -14.65
CA THR A 90 -0.30 -10.19 -14.53
C THR A 90 -1.25 -11.04 -13.71
N HIS A 91 -1.90 -10.45 -12.69
CA HIS A 91 -2.74 -11.16 -11.71
C HIS A 91 -4.24 -11.00 -11.95
N PHE A 92 -4.70 -9.96 -12.67
CA PHE A 92 -6.11 -9.95 -13.05
C PHE A 92 -6.36 -11.07 -14.05
N PRO A 93 -7.23 -12.04 -13.72
CA PRO A 93 -7.56 -13.10 -14.65
C PRO A 93 -8.17 -12.47 -15.90
N LYS A 94 -7.76 -12.94 -17.08
CA LYS A 94 -8.42 -12.65 -18.36
C LYS A 94 -9.90 -13.09 -18.40
N LYS A 95 -10.48 -13.56 -17.29
CA LYS A 95 -11.89 -13.97 -17.16
C LYS A 95 -12.90 -12.88 -17.53
N LEU A 96 -12.49 -11.61 -17.67
CA LEU A 96 -13.35 -10.55 -18.21
C LEU A 96 -13.42 -10.55 -19.75
N GLU A 97 -12.54 -11.24 -20.46
CA GLU A 97 -12.59 -11.43 -21.92
C GLU A 97 -13.47 -12.62 -22.33
N GLU A 98 -13.99 -13.39 -21.36
CA GLU A 98 -14.82 -14.58 -21.58
C GLU A 98 -16.28 -14.42 -21.10
N LEU A 99 -16.67 -13.21 -20.66
CA LEU A 99 -18.05 -12.82 -20.34
C LEU A 99 -18.61 -11.87 -21.40
#